data_AF-A0A9Q4L6Q9-F1
#
_entry.id   AF-A0A9Q4L6Q9-F1
#
_cell.length_a   1.000
_cell.length_b   1.000
_cell.length_c   1.000
_cell.angle_alpha   90.00
_cell.angle_beta   90.00
_cell.angle_gamma   90.00
#
_symmetry.space_group_name_H-M   'P 1'
#
loop_
_entity.id
_entity.type
_entity.pdbx_description
1 polymer ?
#
loop_
_entity_poly.entity_id
_entity_poly.type
_entity_poly.pdbx_seq_one_letter_code
_entity_poly.pdbx_strand_id
1 'polypeptide(L)'
;MSTESKSFEEQIEDIYQQYRHKKLESRLDEIAETMEETVLQQVLAGEFLQTTIEIDQEAKEAVQNARRHLENNEYEELNSIIDNVEELVEDQERQVSNKIHEERINMNSMVNGMQRLNSRVERVSEEKITAIDELLDNWDWKGHVYRGEDDSLEAHKSNAAEFGRDMRRFFEEARDDIFGPYEGTPIEPIVDDLLSDDPLYLDSLTDDQIEELRESDLESYVKLSLS
;
A
#
# COMPACT_ATOMS: atom_id res chain seq x y z
N MET A 1 7.56 -63.64 -12.85
CA MET A 1 7.48 -62.24 -12.36
C MET A 1 8.79 -61.60 -12.74
N SER A 2 8.81 -60.86 -13.85
CA SER A 2 10.00 -60.15 -14.31
C SER A 2 9.85 -58.70 -13.91
N THR A 3 10.63 -58.25 -12.95
CA THR A 3 10.92 -56.83 -12.77
C THR A 3 11.77 -56.41 -13.95
N GLU A 4 11.15 -55.87 -15.01
CA GLU A 4 11.87 -55.13 -16.03
C GLU A 4 12.54 -53.94 -15.35
N SER A 5 13.86 -54.02 -15.20
CA SER A 5 14.67 -52.88 -14.79
C SER A 5 14.57 -51.85 -15.91
N LYS A 6 14.06 -50.65 -15.60
CA LYS A 6 14.02 -49.51 -16.52
C LYS A 6 15.38 -49.35 -17.21
N SER A 7 15.36 -49.05 -18.50
CA SER A 7 16.58 -48.76 -19.27
C SER A 7 17.29 -47.53 -18.71
N PHE A 8 18.57 -47.37 -19.04
CA PHE A 8 19.35 -46.21 -18.58
C PHE A 8 18.77 -44.91 -19.16
N GLU A 9 18.27 -44.96 -20.39
CA GLU A 9 17.57 -43.88 -21.06
C GLU A 9 16.26 -43.51 -20.35
N GLU A 10 15.45 -44.50 -19.96
CA GLU A 10 14.22 -44.30 -19.18
C GLU A 10 14.51 -43.70 -17.79
N GLN A 11 15.61 -44.09 -17.15
CA GLN A 11 16.04 -43.52 -15.87
C GLN A 11 16.49 -42.06 -15.99
N ILE A 12 17.20 -41.73 -17.08
CA ILE A 12 17.59 -40.34 -17.37
C ILE A 12 16.35 -39.49 -17.64
N GLU A 13 15.40 -39.99 -18.43
CA GLU A 13 14.16 -39.28 -18.74
C GLU A 13 13.31 -39.03 -17.48
N ASP A 14 13.19 -40.03 -16.59
CA ASP A 14 12.56 -39.88 -15.27
C ASP A 14 13.21 -38.75 -14.45
N ILE A 15 14.55 -38.70 -14.39
CA ILE A 15 15.28 -37.65 -13.65
C ILE A 15 14.99 -36.26 -14.24
N TYR A 16 15.00 -36.14 -15.57
CA TYR A 16 14.67 -34.88 -16.23
C TYR A 16 13.23 -34.44 -15.98
N GLN A 17 12.26 -35.37 -15.94
CA GLN A 17 10.88 -35.06 -15.60
C GLN A 17 10.74 -34.59 -14.15
N GLN A 18 11.38 -35.28 -13.19
CA GLN A 18 11.39 -34.85 -11.79
C GLN A 18 11.97 -33.45 -11.60
N TYR A 19 13.08 -33.15 -12.28
CA TYR A 19 13.69 -31.82 -12.22
C TYR A 19 12.78 -30.74 -12.80
N ARG A 20 12.09 -31.03 -13.93
CA ARG A 20 11.11 -30.12 -14.53
C ARG A 20 9.94 -29.84 -13.59
N HIS A 21 9.39 -30.86 -12.96
CA HIS A 21 8.30 -30.69 -12.00
C HIS A 21 8.73 -29.83 -10.81
N LYS A 22 9.89 -30.10 -10.22
CA LYS A 22 10.41 -29.30 -9.10
C LYS A 22 10.63 -27.82 -9.49
N LYS A 23 11.15 -27.57 -10.70
CA LYS A 23 11.30 -26.20 -11.21
C LYS A 23 9.93 -25.52 -11.33
N LEU A 24 8.93 -26.24 -11.85
CA LEU A 24 7.59 -25.72 -12.03
C LEU A 24 6.89 -25.42 -10.69
N GLU A 25 7.05 -26.27 -9.69
CA GLU A 25 6.58 -26.03 -8.32
C GLU A 25 7.17 -24.74 -7.74
N SER A 26 8.49 -24.56 -7.83
CA SER A 26 9.16 -23.33 -7.35
C SER A 26 8.61 -22.06 -7.99
N ARG A 27 8.31 -22.12 -9.30
CA ARG A 27 7.76 -20.97 -10.04
C ARG A 27 6.31 -20.68 -9.62
N LEU A 28 5.51 -21.72 -9.41
CA LEU A 28 4.15 -21.56 -8.90
C LEU A 28 4.13 -20.97 -7.49
N ASP A 29 5.09 -21.34 -6.64
CA ASP A 29 5.23 -20.76 -5.30
C ASP A 29 5.55 -19.26 -5.39
N GLU A 30 6.50 -18.87 -6.25
CA GLU A 30 6.83 -17.45 -6.51
C GLU A 30 5.63 -16.66 -7.03
N ILE A 31 4.88 -17.22 -7.99
CA ILE A 31 3.64 -16.61 -8.51
C ILE A 31 2.61 -16.44 -7.38
N ALA A 32 2.43 -17.47 -6.54
CA ALA A 32 1.47 -17.43 -5.44
C ALA A 32 1.85 -16.38 -4.40
N GLU A 33 3.13 -16.25 -4.06
CA GLU A 33 3.67 -15.22 -3.16
C GLU A 33 3.42 -13.82 -3.72
N THR A 34 3.79 -13.56 -4.98
CA THR A 34 3.56 -12.26 -5.63
C THR A 34 2.07 -11.90 -5.68
N MET A 35 1.21 -12.87 -6.02
CA MET A 35 -0.23 -12.67 -6.01
C MET A 35 -0.78 -12.33 -4.63
N GLU A 36 -0.34 -13.08 -3.61
CA GLU A 36 -0.75 -12.86 -2.23
C GLU A 36 -0.35 -11.45 -1.79
N GLU A 37 0.91 -11.07 -1.95
CA GLU A 37 1.40 -9.75 -1.57
C GLU A 37 0.68 -8.63 -2.33
N THR A 38 0.37 -8.84 -3.61
CA THR A 38 -0.38 -7.88 -4.42
C THR A 38 -1.80 -7.66 -3.86
N VAL A 39 -2.49 -8.74 -3.49
CA VAL A 39 -3.83 -8.67 -2.89
C VAL A 39 -3.78 -8.03 -1.50
N LEU A 40 -2.78 -8.34 -0.68
CA LEU A 40 -2.64 -7.77 0.66
C LEU A 40 -2.36 -6.26 0.59
N GLN A 41 -1.50 -5.83 -0.32
CA GLN A 41 -1.26 -4.41 -0.57
C GLN A 41 -2.50 -3.68 -1.07
N GLN A 42 -3.27 -4.29 -1.99
CA GLN A 42 -4.54 -3.76 -2.45
C GLN A 42 -5.53 -3.57 -1.30
N VAL A 43 -5.66 -4.55 -0.41
CA VAL A 43 -6.55 -4.48 0.77
C VAL A 43 -6.09 -3.36 1.71
N LEU A 44 -4.80 -3.32 2.04
CA LEU A 44 -4.22 -2.28 2.90
C LEU A 44 -4.46 -0.88 2.32
N ALA A 45 -4.16 -0.69 1.04
CA ALA A 45 -4.35 0.59 0.35
C ALA A 45 -5.84 0.99 0.30
N GLY A 46 -6.74 0.01 0.10
CA GLY A 46 -8.18 0.24 0.14
C GLY A 46 -8.65 0.81 1.47
N GLU A 47 -8.15 0.28 2.58
CA GLU A 47 -8.55 0.73 3.92
C GLU A 47 -7.81 2.02 4.33
N PHE A 48 -6.50 2.09 4.12
CA PHE A 48 -5.68 3.22 4.55
C PHE A 48 -5.79 4.44 3.63
N LEU A 49 -5.55 4.24 2.33
CA LEU A 49 -5.51 5.31 1.34
C LEU A 49 -6.89 5.58 0.72
N GLN A 50 -7.91 4.78 1.07
CA GLN A 50 -9.27 4.89 0.51
C GLN A 50 -9.29 4.80 -1.02
N THR A 51 -8.43 3.95 -1.58
CA THR A 51 -8.26 3.78 -3.03
C THR A 51 -8.77 2.42 -3.50
N THR A 52 -9.52 2.39 -4.60
CA THR A 52 -9.94 1.13 -5.22
C THR A 52 -9.00 0.81 -6.36
N ILE A 53 -8.27 -0.30 -6.25
CA ILE A 53 -7.41 -0.83 -7.30
C ILE A 53 -8.09 -2.09 -7.82
N GLU A 54 -8.23 -2.23 -9.13
CA GLU A 54 -8.82 -3.44 -9.71
C GLU A 54 -7.71 -4.38 -10.18
N ILE A 55 -7.91 -5.68 -9.95
CA ILE A 55 -7.06 -6.71 -10.53
C ILE A 55 -7.57 -7.02 -11.94
N ASP A 56 -6.67 -6.98 -12.89
CA ASP A 56 -6.91 -7.23 -14.31
C ASP A 56 -7.52 -8.61 -14.55
N GLN A 57 -8.46 -8.65 -15.49
CA GLN A 57 -9.23 -9.85 -15.79
C GLN A 57 -8.38 -10.90 -16.53
N GLU A 58 -7.45 -10.48 -17.39
CA GLU A 58 -6.52 -11.36 -18.09
C GLU A 58 -5.59 -12.07 -17.12
N ALA A 59 -5.04 -11.34 -16.14
CA ALA A 59 -4.22 -11.92 -15.07
C ALA A 59 -5.00 -12.97 -14.26
N LYS A 60 -6.27 -12.69 -13.89
CA LYS A 60 -7.15 -13.66 -13.21
C LYS A 60 -7.39 -14.91 -14.04
N GLU A 61 -7.66 -14.75 -15.32
CA GLU A 61 -7.92 -15.86 -16.24
C GLU A 61 -6.68 -16.72 -16.44
N ALA A 62 -5.50 -16.10 -16.57
CA ALA A 62 -4.22 -16.79 -16.70
C ALA A 62 -3.92 -17.67 -15.46
N VAL A 63 -4.10 -17.13 -14.25
CA VAL A 63 -3.90 -17.89 -13.02
C VAL A 63 -4.92 -19.03 -12.89
N GLN A 64 -6.20 -18.78 -13.20
CA GLN A 64 -7.22 -19.83 -13.19
C GLN A 64 -6.90 -20.94 -14.20
N ASN A 65 -6.31 -20.57 -15.34
CA ASN A 65 -5.85 -21.52 -16.34
C ASN A 65 -4.69 -22.38 -15.82
N ALA A 66 -3.68 -21.75 -15.23
CA ALA A 66 -2.55 -22.44 -14.59
C ALA A 66 -3.01 -23.41 -13.51
N ARG A 67 -3.92 -22.98 -12.63
CA ARG A 67 -4.48 -23.82 -11.56
C ARG A 67 -5.18 -25.06 -12.12
N ARG A 68 -5.96 -24.92 -13.20
CA ARG A 68 -6.65 -26.05 -13.83
C ARG A 68 -5.66 -27.08 -14.38
N HIS A 69 -4.59 -26.65 -15.05
CA HIS A 69 -3.57 -27.57 -15.55
C HIS A 69 -2.84 -28.28 -14.40
N LEU A 70 -2.57 -27.57 -13.31
CA LEU A 70 -1.99 -28.16 -12.09
C LEU A 70 -2.92 -29.24 -11.49
N GLU A 71 -4.21 -28.92 -11.31
CA GLU A 71 -5.23 -29.84 -10.77
C GLU A 71 -5.39 -31.11 -11.63
N ASN A 72 -5.23 -30.99 -12.95
CA ASN A 72 -5.33 -32.09 -13.90
C ASN A 72 -4.00 -32.86 -14.09
N ASN A 73 -2.91 -32.46 -13.45
CA ASN A 73 -1.56 -33.00 -13.65
C ASN A 73 -1.03 -32.83 -15.10
N GLU A 74 -1.46 -31.77 -15.79
CA GLU A 74 -1.09 -31.43 -17.17
C GLU A 74 0.20 -30.59 -17.19
N TYR A 75 1.29 -31.15 -16.65
CA TYR A 75 2.55 -30.40 -16.43
C TYR A 75 3.21 -29.86 -17.71
N GLU A 76 3.04 -30.54 -18.85
CA GLU A 76 3.57 -30.06 -20.12
C GLU A 76 2.85 -28.78 -20.59
N GLU A 77 1.53 -28.74 -20.45
CA GLU A 77 0.73 -27.56 -20.79
C GLU A 77 0.94 -26.44 -19.78
N LEU A 78 1.01 -26.77 -18.49
CA LEU A 78 1.35 -25.79 -17.48
C LEU A 78 2.72 -25.16 -17.75
N ASN A 79 3.73 -25.97 -18.10
CA ASN A 79 5.06 -25.48 -18.46
C ASN A 79 5.07 -24.66 -19.76
N SER A 80 4.09 -24.82 -20.65
CA SER A 80 3.99 -24.03 -21.89
C SER A 80 3.41 -22.63 -21.65
N ILE A 81 2.61 -22.46 -20.58
CA ILE A 81 1.94 -21.19 -20.26
C ILE A 81 2.56 -20.43 -19.09
N ILE A 82 3.37 -21.07 -18.25
CA ILE A 82 3.85 -20.51 -16.98
C ILE A 82 4.60 -19.17 -17.14
N ASP A 83 5.40 -19.01 -18.21
CA ASP A 83 6.12 -17.76 -18.48
C ASP A 83 5.15 -16.57 -18.68
N ASN A 84 4.03 -16.81 -19.35
CA ASN A 84 2.99 -15.79 -19.57
C ASN A 84 2.20 -15.49 -18.29
N VAL A 85 2.01 -16.49 -17.42
CA VAL A 85 1.33 -16.30 -16.13
C VAL A 85 2.19 -15.43 -15.21
N GLU A 86 3.50 -15.67 -15.16
CA GLU A 86 4.45 -14.83 -14.42
C GLU A 86 4.41 -13.39 -14.92
N GLU A 87 4.53 -13.16 -16.23
CA GLU A 87 4.51 -11.82 -16.81
C GLU A 87 3.22 -11.06 -16.43
N LEU A 88 2.05 -11.70 -16.53
CA LEU A 88 0.78 -11.06 -16.18
C LEU A 88 0.65 -10.76 -14.67
N VAL A 89 1.20 -11.62 -13.81
CA VAL A 89 1.19 -11.41 -12.35
C VAL A 89 2.17 -10.31 -11.95
N GLU A 90 3.37 -10.28 -12.53
CA GLU A 90 4.34 -9.19 -12.35
C GLU A 90 3.81 -7.85 -12.88
N ASP A 91 3.12 -7.85 -14.02
CA ASP A 91 2.44 -6.66 -14.56
C ASP A 91 1.39 -6.15 -13.59
N GLN A 92 0.60 -7.05 -13.02
CA GLN A 92 -0.42 -6.70 -12.04
C GLN A 92 0.18 -6.13 -10.75
N GLU A 93 1.25 -6.73 -10.24
CA GLU A 93 1.99 -6.24 -9.08
C GLU A 93 2.51 -4.81 -9.33
N ARG A 94 3.14 -4.59 -10.49
CA ARG A 94 3.64 -3.26 -10.89
C ARG A 94 2.52 -2.22 -10.97
N GLN A 95 1.38 -2.58 -11.56
CA GLN A 95 0.23 -1.67 -11.65
C GLN A 95 -0.32 -1.28 -10.27
N VAL A 96 -0.50 -2.27 -9.39
CA VAL A 96 -0.96 -2.04 -8.02
C VAL A 96 0.04 -1.17 -7.25
N SER A 97 1.32 -1.51 -7.31
CA SER A 97 2.39 -0.78 -6.63
C SER A 97 2.48 0.68 -7.09
N ASN A 98 2.41 0.92 -8.41
CA ASN A 98 2.41 2.28 -8.97
C ASN A 98 1.20 3.08 -8.48
N LYS A 99 0.01 2.48 -8.46
CA LYS A 99 -1.19 3.17 -8.01
C LYS A 99 -1.11 3.52 -6.52
N ILE A 100 -0.62 2.60 -5.70
CA ILE A 100 -0.35 2.84 -4.28
C ILE A 100 0.66 3.97 -4.10
N HIS A 101 1.75 3.96 -4.87
CA HIS A 101 2.79 4.98 -4.80
C HIS A 101 2.25 6.39 -5.09
N GLU A 102 1.42 6.54 -6.13
CA GLU A 102 0.75 7.82 -6.45
C GLU A 102 -0.10 8.33 -5.27
N GLU A 103 -0.93 7.45 -4.69
CA GLU A 103 -1.79 7.84 -3.56
C GLU A 103 -0.97 8.17 -2.29
N ARG A 104 0.14 7.46 -2.06
CA ARG A 104 1.06 7.75 -0.96
C ARG A 104 1.70 9.12 -1.10
N ILE A 105 2.12 9.52 -2.31
CA ILE A 105 2.68 10.87 -2.55
C ILE A 105 1.65 11.93 -2.16
N ASN A 106 0.40 11.77 -2.59
CA ASN A 106 -0.67 12.72 -2.29
C ASN A 106 -0.91 12.82 -0.78
N MET A 107 -0.97 11.68 -0.09
CA MET A 107 -1.19 11.64 1.36
C MET A 107 0.02 12.16 2.14
N ASN A 108 1.24 11.92 1.67
CA ASN A 108 2.47 12.45 2.26
C ASN A 108 2.51 13.97 2.28
N SER A 109 2.05 14.65 1.23
CA SER A 109 1.96 16.11 1.25
C SER A 109 1.08 16.62 2.39
N MET A 110 -0.06 15.96 2.63
CA MET A 110 -0.95 16.28 3.74
C MET A 110 -0.30 16.01 5.10
N VAL A 111 0.33 14.85 5.27
CA VAL A 111 1.01 14.47 6.54
C VAL A 111 2.18 15.40 6.84
N ASN A 112 2.95 15.83 5.84
CA ASN A 112 3.98 16.86 6.01
C ASN A 112 3.39 18.19 6.50
N GLY A 113 2.26 18.61 5.94
CA GLY A 113 1.51 19.79 6.42
C GLY A 113 1.08 19.64 7.89
N MET A 114 0.55 18.46 8.25
CA MET A 114 0.20 18.11 9.63
C MET A 114 1.41 18.18 10.57
N GLN A 115 2.55 17.60 10.21
CA GLN A 115 3.78 17.67 11.01
C GLN A 115 4.23 19.12 11.23
N ARG A 116 4.27 19.93 10.16
CA ARG A 116 4.65 21.35 10.24
C ARG A 116 3.73 22.14 11.16
N LEU A 117 2.42 21.95 11.04
CA LEU A 117 1.46 22.66 11.88
C LEU A 117 1.50 22.15 13.33
N ASN A 118 1.53 20.84 13.52
CA ASN A 118 1.56 20.22 14.84
C ASN A 118 2.84 20.55 15.63
N SER A 119 3.97 20.79 14.96
CA SER A 119 5.20 21.29 15.60
C SER A 119 5.03 22.65 16.29
N ARG A 120 3.91 23.35 16.03
CA ARG A 120 3.59 24.68 16.56
C ARG A 120 2.46 24.63 17.58
N VAL A 121 1.42 23.85 17.28
CA VAL A 121 0.19 23.79 18.10
C VAL A 121 0.20 22.64 19.11
N GLU A 122 1.09 21.65 18.93
CA GLU A 122 1.31 20.51 19.85
C GLU A 122 0.02 19.76 20.26
N ARG A 123 -0.94 19.63 19.33
CA ARG A 123 -2.28 19.04 19.61
C ARG A 123 -2.27 17.51 19.56
N VAL A 124 -1.41 16.94 18.72
CA VAL A 124 -1.27 15.50 18.52
C VAL A 124 0.14 15.08 18.90
N SER A 125 0.31 13.84 19.39
CA SER A 125 1.65 13.31 19.63
C SER A 125 2.45 13.20 18.33
N GLU A 126 3.70 13.65 18.35
CA GLU A 126 4.62 13.57 17.21
C GLU A 126 4.77 12.11 16.74
N GLU A 127 4.89 11.17 17.69
CA GLU A 127 4.96 9.73 17.44
C GLU A 127 3.81 9.20 16.55
N LYS A 128 2.59 9.71 16.71
CA LYS A 128 1.43 9.27 15.93
C LYS A 128 1.53 9.74 14.47
N ILE A 129 1.99 10.97 14.25
CA ILE A 129 2.16 11.51 12.89
C ILE A 129 3.38 10.86 12.21
N THR A 130 4.47 10.64 12.95
CA THR A 130 5.65 9.93 12.46
C THR A 130 5.33 8.50 12.03
N ALA A 131 4.51 7.75 12.77
CA ALA A 131 4.12 6.41 12.35
C ALA A 131 3.36 6.39 11.00
N ILE A 132 2.52 7.40 10.75
CA ILE A 132 1.80 7.55 9.47
C ILE A 132 2.79 7.89 8.35
N ASP A 133 3.69 8.84 8.60
CA ASP A 133 4.74 9.27 7.68
C ASP A 133 5.69 8.11 7.30
N GLU A 134 6.16 7.34 8.28
CA GLU A 134 7.03 6.18 8.06
C GLU A 134 6.35 5.10 7.20
N LEU A 135 5.06 4.82 7.45
CA LEU A 135 4.30 3.90 6.62
C LEU A 135 4.14 4.45 5.20
N LEU A 136 3.84 5.74 5.04
CA LEU A 136 3.69 6.35 3.72
C LEU A 136 5.02 6.50 2.97
N ASP A 137 6.18 6.52 3.63
CA ASP A 137 7.51 6.62 3.00
C ASP A 137 8.11 5.25 2.66
N ASN A 138 8.00 4.28 3.57
CA ASN A 138 8.63 2.97 3.41
C ASN A 138 7.66 1.86 3.01
N TRP A 139 6.36 2.04 3.26
CA TRP A 139 5.33 1.02 3.04
C TRP A 139 5.67 -0.32 3.70
N ASP A 140 6.24 -0.28 4.90
CA ASP A 140 6.66 -1.47 5.64
C ASP A 140 5.48 -2.10 6.40
N TRP A 141 4.65 -2.85 5.67
CA TRP A 141 3.42 -3.45 6.21
C TRP A 141 3.57 -4.93 6.61
N LYS A 142 4.58 -5.63 6.06
CA LYS A 142 4.68 -7.11 6.17
C LYS A 142 4.70 -7.59 7.61
N GLY A 143 5.44 -6.92 8.49
CA GLY A 143 5.53 -7.25 9.91
C GLY A 143 4.20 -7.11 10.67
N HIS A 144 3.26 -6.31 10.16
CA HIS A 144 1.94 -6.13 10.75
C HIS A 144 0.91 -7.15 10.25
N VAL A 145 1.17 -7.78 9.10
CA VAL A 145 0.25 -8.70 8.41
C VAL A 145 0.60 -10.17 8.68
N TYR A 146 1.87 -10.53 8.56
CA TYR A 146 2.36 -11.89 8.78
C TYR A 146 2.62 -12.14 10.28
N ARG A 147 1.55 -12.36 11.03
CA ARG A 147 1.59 -12.66 12.47
C ARG A 147 1.62 -14.19 12.63
N GLY A 148 2.77 -14.76 13.01
CA GLY A 148 3.11 -16.19 12.91
C GLY A 148 2.27 -17.23 13.65
N GLU A 149 1.02 -16.93 14.03
CA GLU A 149 0.03 -17.91 14.49
C GLU A 149 -1.03 -18.25 13.43
N ASP A 150 -1.16 -17.45 12.35
CA ASP A 150 -2.20 -17.60 11.32
C ASP A 150 -1.61 -17.54 9.90
N ASP A 151 -1.38 -18.70 9.26
CA ASP A 151 -0.75 -18.81 7.92
C ASP A 151 -1.76 -18.81 6.76
N SER A 152 -3.01 -18.38 6.99
CA SER A 152 -4.03 -18.38 5.93
C SER A 152 -4.14 -17.03 5.24
N LEU A 153 -4.31 -17.03 3.91
CA LEU A 153 -4.54 -15.81 3.11
C LEU A 153 -5.69 -14.95 3.67
N GLU A 154 -6.78 -15.56 4.15
CA GLU A 154 -7.91 -14.82 4.71
C GLU A 154 -7.55 -14.16 6.05
N ALA A 155 -6.71 -14.80 6.88
CA ALA A 155 -6.19 -14.17 8.08
C ALA A 155 -5.24 -13.02 7.73
N HIS A 156 -4.34 -13.20 6.77
CA HIS A 156 -3.47 -12.12 6.27
C HIS A 156 -4.29 -10.93 5.73
N LYS A 157 -5.34 -11.19 4.94
CA LYS A 157 -6.24 -10.13 4.45
C LYS A 157 -6.96 -9.42 5.58
N SER A 158 -7.42 -10.15 6.60
CA SER A 158 -8.02 -9.55 7.80
C SER A 158 -7.02 -8.65 8.53
N ASN A 159 -5.77 -9.11 8.71
CA ASN A 159 -4.71 -8.34 9.36
C ASN A 159 -4.34 -7.08 8.56
N ALA A 160 -4.21 -7.19 7.24
CA ALA A 160 -3.94 -6.06 6.35
C ALA A 160 -5.06 -5.02 6.42
N ALA A 161 -6.32 -5.48 6.43
CA ALA A 161 -7.46 -4.60 6.53
C ALA A 161 -7.57 -3.92 7.90
N GLU A 162 -7.32 -4.65 8.99
CA GLU A 162 -7.27 -4.12 10.35
C GLU A 162 -6.19 -3.03 10.46
N PHE A 163 -4.97 -3.35 10.04
CA PHE A 163 -3.86 -2.40 10.08
C PHE A 163 -4.16 -1.14 9.26
N GLY A 164 -4.71 -1.30 8.05
CA GLY A 164 -5.10 -0.17 7.21
C GLY A 164 -6.16 0.73 7.84
N ARG A 165 -7.19 0.15 8.49
CA ARG A 165 -8.23 0.90 9.20
C ARG A 165 -7.66 1.64 10.42
N ASP A 166 -6.75 1.02 11.16
CA ASP A 166 -6.12 1.68 12.30
C ASP A 166 -5.28 2.88 11.87
N MET A 167 -4.48 2.72 10.81
CA MET A 167 -3.68 3.81 10.25
C MET A 167 -4.55 4.93 9.68
N ARG A 168 -5.66 4.57 9.02
CA ARG A 168 -6.65 5.55 8.55
C ARG A 168 -7.25 6.33 9.71
N ARG A 169 -7.71 5.63 10.74
CA ARG A 169 -8.30 6.25 11.93
C ARG A 169 -7.29 7.16 12.62
N PHE A 170 -6.03 6.74 12.75
CA PHE A 170 -4.98 7.59 13.32
C PHE A 170 -4.76 8.86 12.51
N PHE A 171 -4.76 8.75 11.18
CA PHE A 171 -4.67 9.90 10.29
C PHE A 171 -5.87 10.85 10.45
N GLU A 172 -7.10 10.33 10.43
CA GLU A 172 -8.32 11.15 10.55
C GLU A 172 -8.40 11.83 11.90
N GLU A 173 -8.16 11.10 13.00
CA GLU A 173 -8.11 11.68 14.34
C GLU A 173 -7.04 12.78 14.43
N ALA A 174 -5.83 12.53 13.92
CA ALA A 174 -4.76 13.52 13.95
C ALA A 174 -5.10 14.76 13.10
N ARG A 175 -5.72 14.56 11.94
CA ARG A 175 -6.18 15.65 11.08
C ARG A 175 -7.24 16.47 11.81
N ASP A 176 -8.26 15.84 12.35
CA ASP A 176 -9.36 16.53 13.03
C ASP A 176 -8.87 17.26 14.29
N ASP A 177 -7.92 16.69 15.05
CA ASP A 177 -7.31 17.34 16.22
C ASP A 177 -6.47 18.57 15.82
N ILE A 178 -5.75 18.51 14.69
CA ILE A 178 -4.91 19.60 14.21
C ILE A 178 -5.74 20.71 13.57
N PHE A 179 -6.67 20.36 12.68
CA PHE A 179 -7.42 21.28 11.82
C PHE A 179 -8.80 21.66 12.34
N GLY A 180 -9.47 20.76 13.05
CA GLY A 180 -10.84 20.93 13.54
C GLY A 180 -11.09 22.24 14.30
N PRO A 181 -10.16 22.75 15.12
CA PRO A 181 -10.33 24.06 15.76
C PRO A 181 -10.46 25.26 14.80
N TYR A 182 -10.06 25.11 13.55
CA TYR A 182 -10.09 26.15 12.52
C TYR A 182 -11.22 25.98 11.51
N GLU A 183 -11.89 24.84 11.47
CA GLU A 183 -13.00 24.59 10.54
C GLU A 183 -14.15 25.58 10.76
N GLY A 184 -14.63 26.21 9.69
CA GLY A 184 -15.69 27.21 9.73
C GLY A 184 -15.25 28.58 10.28
N THR A 185 -13.96 28.77 10.57
CA THR A 185 -13.40 30.07 10.98
C THR A 185 -12.89 30.85 9.76
N PRO A 186 -12.74 32.18 9.84
CA PRO A 186 -12.12 32.98 8.78
C PRO A 186 -10.72 32.50 8.36
N ILE A 187 -9.99 31.82 9.25
CA ILE A 187 -8.61 31.36 9.04
C ILE A 187 -8.51 29.94 8.48
N GLU A 188 -9.63 29.23 8.29
CA GLU A 188 -9.66 27.92 7.62
C GLU A 188 -8.88 27.91 6.28
N PRO A 189 -9.08 28.88 5.36
CA PRO A 189 -8.35 28.88 4.08
C PRO A 189 -6.83 29.11 4.24
N ILE A 190 -6.43 29.80 5.30
CA ILE A 190 -5.01 30.08 5.61
C ILE A 190 -4.32 28.80 6.09
N VAL A 191 -5.05 28.00 6.87
CA VAL A 191 -4.57 26.72 7.35
C VAL A 191 -4.50 25.71 6.21
N ASP A 192 -5.43 25.76 5.26
CA ASP A 192 -5.37 24.99 4.01
C ASP A 192 -4.15 25.37 3.15
N ASP A 193 -3.82 26.66 3.05
CA ASP A 193 -2.63 27.11 2.31
C ASP A 193 -1.31 26.64 2.97
N LEU A 194 -1.27 26.54 4.30
CA LEU A 194 -0.12 25.99 5.05
C LEU A 194 0.16 24.50 4.73
N LEU A 195 -0.84 23.76 4.24
CA LEU A 195 -0.66 22.39 3.74
C LEU A 195 0.14 22.36 2.43
N SER A 196 0.02 23.40 1.61
CA SER A 196 0.52 23.46 0.23
C SER A 196 1.96 23.95 0.09
N ASP A 197 2.65 24.21 1.22
CA ASP A 197 4.03 24.76 1.27
C ASP A 197 4.16 26.18 0.66
N ASP A 198 3.04 26.86 0.41
CA ASP A 198 3.03 28.22 -0.11
C ASP A 198 3.21 29.24 1.03
N PRO A 199 4.13 30.22 0.88
CA PRO A 199 4.29 31.28 1.86
C PRO A 199 3.06 32.19 1.89
N LEU A 200 2.49 32.37 3.09
CA LEU A 200 1.41 33.31 3.35
C LEU A 200 1.91 34.76 3.39
N TYR A 201 1.30 35.62 2.59
CA TYR A 201 1.58 37.05 2.56
C TYR A 201 0.50 37.84 3.31
N LEU A 202 0.89 38.88 4.06
CA LEU A 202 -0.06 39.63 4.88
C LEU A 202 -1.02 40.50 4.04
N ASP A 203 -0.58 40.92 2.86
CA ASP A 203 -1.36 41.73 1.92
C ASP A 203 -2.45 40.93 1.18
N SER A 204 -2.41 39.59 1.23
CA SER A 204 -3.47 38.73 0.70
C SER A 204 -4.57 38.38 1.72
N LEU A 205 -4.45 38.84 2.97
CA LEU A 205 -5.41 38.54 4.04
C LEU A 205 -6.45 39.65 4.22
N THR A 206 -7.67 39.26 4.59
CA THR A 206 -8.75 40.19 4.98
C THR A 206 -8.60 40.66 6.43
N ASP A 207 -9.24 41.78 6.80
CA ASP A 207 -9.19 42.32 8.17
C ASP A 207 -9.74 41.30 9.20
N ASP A 208 -10.83 40.59 8.86
CA ASP A 208 -11.42 39.55 9.71
C ASP A 208 -10.46 38.37 9.90
N GLN A 209 -9.70 37.99 8.85
CA GLN A 209 -8.67 36.96 8.92
C GLN A 209 -7.48 37.38 9.79
N ILE A 210 -7.07 38.64 9.70
CA ILE A 210 -5.96 39.18 10.50
C ILE A 210 -6.34 39.23 11.97
N GLU A 211 -7.56 39.63 12.31
CA GLU A 211 -8.03 39.67 13.69
C GLU A 211 -8.11 38.26 14.29
N GLU A 212 -8.72 37.31 13.56
CA GLU A 212 -8.84 35.92 14.04
C GLU A 212 -7.47 35.24 14.15
N LEU A 213 -6.53 35.52 13.24
CA LEU A 213 -5.15 35.06 13.34
C LEU A 213 -4.45 35.55 14.62
N ARG A 214 -4.72 36.81 15.02
CA ARG A 214 -4.17 37.39 16.25
C ARG A 214 -4.76 36.78 17.51
N GLU A 215 -6.02 36.37 17.45
CA GLU A 215 -6.70 35.71 18.56
C GLU A 215 -6.40 34.19 18.59
N SER A 216 -5.87 33.63 17.51
CA SER A 216 -5.50 32.21 17.40
C SER A 216 -4.12 31.91 18.00
N ASP A 217 -3.90 30.63 18.34
CA ASP A 217 -2.60 30.10 18.72
C ASP A 217 -1.57 30.08 17.57
N LEU A 218 -1.97 30.49 16.36
CA LEU A 218 -1.09 30.69 15.20
C LEU A 218 -0.44 32.08 15.15
N GLU A 219 -0.90 33.05 15.95
CA GLU A 219 -0.45 34.46 15.92
C GLU A 219 1.08 34.58 15.92
N SER A 220 1.73 33.86 16.85
CA SER A 220 3.16 33.97 17.09
C SER A 220 4.03 33.29 16.03
N TYR A 221 3.42 32.59 15.07
CA TYR A 221 4.12 31.72 14.12
C TYR A 221 3.85 32.02 12.65
N VAL A 222 2.87 32.87 12.33
CA VAL A 222 2.75 33.41 10.97
C VAL A 222 3.81 34.50 10.81
N LYS A 223 4.90 34.18 10.08
CA LYS A 223 5.82 35.20 9.58
C LYS A 223 5.13 35.97 8.47
N LEU A 224 4.35 36.95 8.88
CA LEU A 224 3.73 37.92 8.02
C LEU A 224 4.83 38.77 7.36
N SER A 225 5.22 38.42 6.13
CA SER A 225 6.12 39.26 5.36
C SER A 225 5.32 40.38 4.71
N LEU A 226 5.75 41.62 4.91
CA LEU A 226 5.32 42.74 4.08
C LEU A 226 6.07 42.65 2.75
N SER A 227 5.33 42.64 1.65
CA SER A 227 5.84 42.71 0.28
C SER A 227 6.77 43.90 0.04
#